data_AF-A0A183IY01-F1
#
_entry.id   AF-A0A183IY01-F1
#
_cell.length_a   1.000
_cell.length_b   1.000
_cell.length_c   1.000
_cell.angle_alpha   90.00
_cell.angle_beta   90.00
_cell.angle_gamma   90.00
#
_symmetry.space_group_name_H-M   'P 1'
#
loop_
_entity.id
_entity.type
_entity.pdbx_description
1 polymer ?
#
loop_
_entity_poly.entity_id
_entity_poly.type
_entity_poly.pdbx_seq_one_letter_code
_entity_poly.pdbx_strand_id
1 'polypeptide(L)'
;MIDSRTVMLTDTLGERCPNSHRLLCICYLPVYNYPSTLCQAVSIKLKILFRDYWQQEELILSHVYYGRNLLPGEGAAMAAYIAEGKRIPRRGEIGLTSDQIKEFEDVGFVMSGTRHRRMEATRLRKENQIYSAEEKRMLSMFSKEERTKKENIILQQFQELVSKKMQQS
;
A
#
# COMPACT_ATOMS: atom_id res chain seq x y z
N MET A 1 2.61 30.49 51.37
CA MET A 1 2.50 29.23 50.60
C MET A 1 1.04 28.82 50.68
N ILE A 2 0.26 29.16 49.66
CA ILE A 2 -1.19 28.93 49.64
C ILE A 2 -1.42 27.70 48.77
N ASP A 3 -2.00 26.70 49.39
CA ASP A 3 -2.68 25.59 48.73
C ASP A 3 -4.12 26.03 48.38
N SER A 4 -4.64 25.58 47.24
CA SER A 4 -6.07 25.37 46.92
C SER A 4 -6.42 25.60 45.43
N ARG A 5 -7.06 24.57 44.86
CA ARG A 5 -7.93 24.53 43.67
C ARG A 5 -7.27 24.19 42.34
N THR A 6 -7.36 22.92 41.96
CA THR A 6 -7.97 22.58 40.67
C THR A 6 -8.87 21.37 40.86
N VAL A 7 -10.15 21.61 40.61
CA VAL A 7 -11.28 20.69 40.79
C VAL A 7 -11.25 19.63 39.69
N MET A 8 -11.47 18.40 40.11
CA MET A 8 -11.72 17.22 39.29
C MET A 8 -13.00 17.44 38.47
N LEU A 9 -12.86 17.64 37.15
CA LEU A 9 -13.95 17.42 36.22
C LEU A 9 -13.81 16.01 35.65
N THR A 10 -14.58 15.10 36.23
CA THR A 10 -14.90 13.81 35.65
C THR A 10 -16.00 14.03 34.62
N ASP A 11 -15.66 13.99 33.33
CA ASP A 11 -16.65 13.80 32.28
C ASP A 11 -16.64 12.35 31.82
N THR A 12 -17.78 11.73 32.07
CA THR A 12 -18.23 10.44 31.61
C THR A 12 -18.18 10.39 30.08
N LEU A 13 -17.29 9.58 29.54
CA LEU A 13 -17.42 8.73 28.35
C LEU A 13 -15.99 8.44 27.88
N GLY A 14 -15.46 7.32 28.39
CA GLY A 14 -14.13 6.86 28.05
C GLY A 14 -14.08 6.34 26.62
N GLU A 15 -13.44 7.10 25.73
CA GLU A 15 -12.75 6.55 24.57
C GLU A 15 -11.41 7.29 24.42
N ARG A 16 -10.32 6.53 24.58
CA ARG A 16 -8.95 7.00 24.28
C ARG A 16 -8.77 6.93 22.78
N CYS A 17 -8.64 8.08 22.11
CA CYS A 17 -8.14 8.14 20.75
C CYS A 17 -6.63 7.83 20.75
N PRO A 18 -6.14 6.75 20.12
CA PRO A 18 -4.71 6.58 19.90
C PRO A 18 -4.34 7.35 18.62
N ASN A 19 -3.55 8.41 18.81
CA ASN A 19 -2.60 8.99 17.87
C ASN A 19 -2.79 8.66 16.38
N SER A 20 -3.30 9.61 15.59
CA SER A 20 -2.72 9.94 14.27
C SER A 20 -3.56 11.00 13.56
N HIS A 21 -2.85 11.95 12.95
CA HIS A 21 -3.31 12.90 11.95
C HIS A 21 -4.10 14.11 12.46
N ARG A 22 -3.31 15.18 12.57
CA ARG A 22 -3.63 16.60 12.50
C ARG A 22 -4.56 16.91 11.31
N LEU A 23 -5.85 16.60 11.46
CA LEU A 23 -6.90 17.18 10.63
C LEU A 23 -7.32 18.47 11.31
N LEU A 24 -6.98 19.57 10.64
CA LEU A 24 -7.50 20.89 10.88
C LEU A 24 -9.02 20.80 11.10
N CYS A 25 -9.46 21.13 12.32
CA CYS A 25 -10.76 21.73 12.54
C CYS A 25 -10.81 23.01 11.69
N ILE A 26 -11.28 22.91 10.45
CA ILE A 26 -11.86 24.06 9.75
C ILE A 26 -13.26 24.22 10.32
N CYS A 27 -13.31 24.87 11.47
CA CYS A 27 -14.50 25.54 11.95
C CYS A 27 -14.77 26.75 11.03
N TYR A 28 -15.96 26.75 10.44
CA TYR A 28 -16.68 27.90 9.88
C TYR A 28 -16.09 28.61 8.65
N LEU A 29 -16.66 28.32 7.48
CA LEU A 29 -16.83 29.31 6.42
C LEU A 29 -18.32 29.76 6.36
N PRO A 30 -18.56 31.06 6.11
CA PRO A 30 -19.84 31.72 6.33
C PRO A 30 -20.89 31.33 5.31
N VAL A 31 -22.12 31.22 5.79
CA VAL A 31 -23.34 31.15 4.98
C VAL A 31 -23.48 32.46 4.20
N TYR A 32 -23.01 32.50 2.96
CA TYR A 32 -23.40 33.53 2.00
C TYR A 32 -24.37 32.94 0.98
N ASN A 33 -25.58 33.46 1.07
CA ASN A 33 -26.72 33.28 0.20
C ASN A 33 -26.38 33.75 -1.23
N TYR A 34 -26.43 32.85 -2.23
CA TYR A 34 -26.29 33.19 -3.65
C TYR A 34 -27.42 32.53 -4.48
N PRO A 35 -27.94 33.23 -5.52
CA PRO A 35 -29.16 32.86 -6.23
C PRO A 35 -29.04 31.65 -7.16
N SER A 36 -30.18 31.02 -7.40
CA SER A 36 -30.42 29.60 -7.64
C SER A 36 -30.28 29.09 -9.09
N THR A 37 -29.55 29.75 -9.99
CA THR A 37 -29.45 29.27 -11.40
C THR A 37 -28.04 29.13 -11.95
N LEU A 38 -27.00 29.60 -11.25
CA LEU A 38 -25.59 29.36 -11.60
C LEU A 38 -24.97 28.13 -10.90
N CYS A 39 -25.71 27.51 -9.97
CA CYS A 39 -25.22 26.41 -9.14
C CYS A 39 -25.22 25.04 -9.86
N GLN A 40 -26.05 24.85 -10.91
CA GLN A 40 -26.13 23.54 -11.60
C GLN A 40 -24.98 23.30 -12.60
N ALA A 41 -24.47 24.33 -13.28
CA ALA A 41 -23.40 24.18 -14.27
C ALA A 41 -22.01 23.89 -13.64
N VAL A 42 -21.76 24.44 -12.44
CA VAL A 42 -20.51 24.17 -11.70
C VAL A 42 -20.52 22.75 -11.12
N SER A 43 -21.69 22.21 -10.74
CA SER A 43 -21.81 20.86 -10.14
C SER A 43 -21.42 19.73 -11.11
N ILE A 44 -21.69 19.87 -12.41
CA ILE A 44 -21.36 18.83 -13.42
C ILE A 44 -19.89 18.92 -13.81
N LYS A 45 -19.36 20.13 -14.04
CA LYS A 45 -17.95 20.33 -14.41
C LYS A 45 -17.00 19.95 -13.28
N LEU A 46 -17.37 20.22 -12.03
CA LEU A 46 -16.64 19.73 -10.86
C LEU A 46 -16.74 18.21 -10.75
N LYS A 47 -17.90 17.57 -11.00
CA LYS A 47 -18.06 16.10 -10.91
C LYS A 47 -17.26 15.33 -11.97
N ILE A 48 -17.16 15.84 -13.19
CA ILE A 48 -16.37 15.21 -14.26
C ILE A 48 -14.87 15.36 -13.95
N LEU A 49 -14.44 16.56 -13.57
CA LEU A 49 -13.07 16.79 -13.12
C LEU A 49 -12.74 16.01 -11.83
N PHE A 50 -13.70 15.82 -10.92
CA PHE A 50 -13.53 14.98 -9.72
C PHE A 50 -13.37 13.50 -10.12
N ARG A 51 -14.17 13.00 -11.06
CA ARG A 51 -14.12 11.59 -11.50
C ARG A 51 -12.77 11.24 -12.10
N ASP A 52 -12.18 12.15 -12.87
CA ASP A 52 -10.85 12.01 -13.45
C ASP A 52 -9.75 12.20 -12.39
N TYR A 53 -10.00 13.01 -11.35
CA TYR A 53 -9.11 13.18 -10.17
C TYR A 53 -9.08 11.94 -9.23
N TRP A 54 -10.11 11.09 -9.26
CA TRP A 54 -10.13 9.82 -8.52
C TRP A 54 -9.45 8.66 -9.27
N GLN A 55 -8.96 8.89 -10.49
CA GLN A 55 -8.33 7.88 -11.35
C GLN A 55 -6.80 8.00 -11.44
N GLN A 56 -6.23 9.09 -10.91
CA GLN A 56 -4.78 9.37 -10.99
C GLN A 56 -3.99 9.09 -9.70
N GLU A 57 -4.61 8.53 -8.65
CA GLU A 57 -3.93 8.16 -7.41
C GLU A 57 -3.66 6.64 -7.29
N GLU A 58 -3.58 5.94 -8.44
CA GLU A 58 -3.31 4.50 -8.49
C GLU A 58 -1.82 4.17 -8.71
N LEU A 59 -0.91 5.01 -8.22
CA LEU A 59 0.53 4.77 -8.27
C LEU A 59 1.18 4.96 -6.89
N ILE A 60 1.55 3.79 -6.31
CA ILE A 60 2.67 3.57 -5.38
C ILE A 60 2.40 3.71 -3.87
N LEU A 61 1.19 3.44 -3.39
CA LEU A 61 1.01 3.05 -1.98
C LEU A 61 -0.12 2.03 -1.79
N SER A 62 -0.30 1.12 -2.74
CA SER A 62 -1.04 -0.11 -2.45
C SER A 62 -0.26 -0.84 -1.37
N HIS A 63 -0.71 -0.73 -0.11
CA HIS A 63 -0.18 -1.49 1.00
C HIS A 63 -0.21 -2.97 0.59
N VAL A 64 0.95 -3.51 0.17
CA VAL A 64 1.00 -4.86 -0.38
C VAL A 64 0.58 -5.80 0.73
N TYR A 65 -0.56 -6.43 0.55
CA TYR A 65 -1.17 -7.23 1.59
C TYR A 65 -0.58 -8.64 1.53
N TYR A 66 0.44 -8.87 2.34
CA TYR A 66 1.11 -10.17 2.42
C TYR A 66 0.34 -11.19 3.28
N GLY A 67 -0.90 -10.93 3.71
CA GLY A 67 -1.73 -11.83 4.52
C GLY A 67 -1.70 -11.55 6.03
N ARG A 68 -2.66 -12.12 6.79
CA ARG A 68 -2.84 -11.88 8.25
C ARG A 68 -1.77 -12.48 9.16
N ASN A 69 -0.90 -13.33 8.64
CA ASN A 69 0.03 -14.13 9.46
C ASN A 69 1.35 -13.42 9.80
N LEU A 70 1.56 -12.21 9.29
CA LEU A 70 2.74 -11.39 9.53
C LEU A 70 2.36 -10.20 10.43
N LEU A 71 3.33 -9.72 11.22
CA LEU A 71 3.14 -8.49 11.98
C LEU A 71 3.02 -7.28 11.04
N PRO A 72 2.36 -6.20 11.46
CA PRO A 72 2.31 -4.96 10.68
C PRO A 72 3.73 -4.49 10.33
N GLY A 73 4.00 -4.25 9.04
CA GLY A 73 5.32 -3.82 8.54
C GLY A 73 6.36 -4.93 8.34
N GLU A 74 6.17 -6.14 8.89
CA GLU A 74 7.12 -7.26 8.73
C GLU A 74 7.23 -7.71 7.26
N GLY A 75 6.09 -7.89 6.60
CA GLY A 75 6.05 -8.31 5.19
C GLY A 75 6.66 -7.29 4.23
N ALA A 76 6.49 -6.00 4.51
CA ALA A 76 7.08 -4.93 3.70
C ALA A 76 8.61 -4.93 3.80
N ALA A 77 9.15 -5.10 5.01
CA ALA A 77 10.59 -5.20 5.23
C ALA A 77 11.18 -6.43 4.51
N MET A 78 10.54 -7.59 4.62
CA MET A 78 11.00 -8.82 3.96
C MET A 78 10.93 -8.73 2.43
N ALA A 79 9.90 -8.07 1.88
CA ALA A 79 9.78 -7.86 0.44
C ALA A 79 10.89 -6.97 -0.14
N ALA A 80 11.38 -5.98 0.62
CA ALA A 80 12.51 -5.15 0.20
C ALA A 80 13.78 -6.00 -0.02
N TYR A 81 14.08 -6.95 0.88
CA TYR A 81 15.21 -7.85 0.72
C TYR A 81 15.07 -8.77 -0.51
N ILE A 82 13.87 -9.25 -0.79
CA ILE A 82 13.60 -10.07 -1.99
C ILE A 82 13.79 -9.24 -3.27
N ALA A 83 13.31 -8.00 -3.29
CA ALA A 83 13.52 -7.09 -4.42
C ALA A 83 15.01 -6.82 -4.68
N GLU A 84 15.82 -6.77 -3.61
CA GLU A 84 17.28 -6.69 -3.68
C GLU A 84 17.97 -8.03 -4.03
N GLY A 85 17.21 -9.12 -4.14
CA GLY A 85 17.76 -10.47 -4.39
C GLY A 85 18.55 -11.04 -3.22
N LYS A 86 18.40 -10.47 -2.03
CA LYS A 86 19.12 -10.88 -0.82
C LYS A 86 18.32 -11.89 -0.02
N ARG A 87 19.04 -12.73 0.72
CA ARG A 87 18.43 -13.62 1.72
C ARG A 87 17.79 -12.80 2.82
N ILE A 88 16.57 -13.18 3.24
CA ILE A 88 15.89 -12.56 4.38
C ILE A 88 16.66 -12.87 5.67
N PRO A 89 17.08 -11.86 6.46
CA PRO A 89 17.87 -12.07 7.66
C PRO A 89 17.07 -12.75 8.79
N ARG A 90 17.69 -13.70 9.49
CA ARG A 90 17.14 -14.37 10.69
C ARG A 90 17.36 -13.50 11.94
N ARG A 91 16.62 -13.79 13.01
CA ARG A 91 16.77 -13.12 14.32
C ARG A 91 18.17 -13.42 14.88
N GLY A 92 19.05 -12.41 14.88
CA GLY A 92 20.47 -12.53 15.25
C GLY A 92 21.43 -12.22 14.11
N GLU A 93 20.94 -12.14 12.87
CA GLU A 93 21.72 -11.77 11.68
C GLU A 93 21.54 -10.29 11.29
N ILE A 94 20.73 -9.55 12.05
CA ILE A 94 20.49 -8.13 11.85
C ILE A 94 21.82 -7.40 12.14
N GLY A 95 22.48 -6.96 11.08
CA GLY A 95 23.79 -6.29 11.14
C GLY A 95 24.92 -7.05 10.45
N LEU A 96 24.68 -8.27 9.97
CA LEU A 96 25.61 -9.00 9.09
C LEU A 96 25.16 -8.87 7.64
N THR A 97 26.12 -8.83 6.71
CA THR A 97 25.81 -8.88 5.28
C THR A 97 25.50 -10.32 4.85
N SER A 98 24.75 -10.47 3.75
CA SER A 98 24.40 -11.80 3.22
C SER A 98 25.63 -12.66 2.91
N ASP A 99 26.74 -12.04 2.50
CA ASP A 99 27.97 -12.75 2.15
C ASP A 99 28.71 -13.23 3.40
N GLN A 100 28.77 -12.41 4.45
CA GLN A 100 29.32 -12.81 5.75
C GLN A 100 28.57 -14.01 6.34
N ILE A 101 27.24 -14.05 6.20
CA ILE A 101 26.42 -15.16 6.69
C ILE A 101 26.80 -16.46 5.96
N LYS A 102 27.02 -16.42 4.63
CA LYS A 102 27.44 -17.59 3.85
C LYS A 102 28.81 -18.09 4.29
N GLU A 103 29.77 -17.18 4.45
CA GLU A 103 31.12 -17.54 4.92
C GLU A 103 31.08 -18.25 6.28
N PHE A 104 30.27 -17.76 7.23
CA PHE A 104 30.12 -18.42 8.52
C PHE A 104 29.41 -19.78 8.42
N GLU A 105 28.42 -19.93 7.54
CA GLU A 105 27.77 -21.22 7.28
C GLU A 105 28.74 -22.23 6.66
N ASP A 106 29.59 -21.80 5.72
CA ASP A 106 30.59 -22.64 5.05
C ASP A 106 31.68 -23.14 6.01
N VAL A 107 32.10 -22.28 6.95
CA VAL A 107 33.04 -22.67 8.04
C VAL A 107 32.40 -23.64 9.05
N GLY A 108 31.08 -23.81 9.00
CA GLY A 108 30.34 -24.76 9.83
C GLY A 108 29.76 -24.16 11.11
N PHE A 109 29.69 -22.83 11.22
CA PHE A 109 28.97 -22.20 12.32
C PHE A 109 27.47 -22.46 12.18
N VAL A 110 26.87 -23.08 13.20
CA VAL A 110 25.42 -23.33 13.24
C VAL A 110 24.72 -22.12 13.84
N MET A 111 24.04 -21.34 13.01
CA MET A 111 23.28 -20.17 13.46
C MET A 111 22.13 -20.56 14.41
N SER A 112 21.88 -19.73 15.43
CA SER A 112 20.80 -19.93 16.40
C SER A 112 19.43 -19.98 15.71
N GLY A 113 18.79 -21.15 15.74
CA GLY A 113 17.44 -21.35 15.17
C GLY A 113 17.32 -22.55 14.23
N THR A 114 18.40 -22.94 13.57
CA THR A 114 18.41 -24.07 12.61
C THR A 114 18.18 -25.44 13.27
N ARG A 115 18.61 -25.61 14.53
CA ARG A 115 18.46 -26.88 15.27
C ARG A 115 17.02 -27.20 15.68
N HIS A 116 16.11 -26.22 15.70
CA HIS A 116 14.75 -26.40 16.23
C HIS A 116 13.71 -26.47 15.11
N ARG A 117 13.28 -27.69 14.78
CA ARG A 117 12.37 -27.98 13.65
C ARG A 117 11.11 -27.12 13.60
N ARG A 118 10.47 -26.85 14.75
CA ARG A 118 9.23 -26.05 14.80
C ARG A 118 9.44 -24.57 14.45
N MET A 119 10.58 -23.99 14.86
CA MET A 119 10.91 -22.59 14.55
C MET A 119 11.25 -22.47 13.08
N GLU A 120 12.03 -23.42 12.57
CA GLU A 120 12.41 -23.48 11.17
C GLU A 120 11.20 -23.62 10.25
N ALA A 121 10.24 -24.49 10.59
CA ALA A 121 9.00 -24.61 9.84
C ALA A 121 8.18 -23.30 9.83
N THR A 122 8.19 -22.57 10.95
CA THR A 122 7.47 -21.27 11.04
C THR A 122 8.16 -20.20 10.19
N ARG A 123 9.49 -20.20 10.17
CA ARG A 123 10.30 -19.34 9.31
C ARG A 123 9.99 -19.61 7.84
N LEU A 124 10.12 -20.87 7.41
CA LEU A 124 9.82 -21.29 6.04
C LEU A 124 8.39 -20.92 5.63
N ARG A 125 7.41 -21.07 6.53
CA ARG A 125 6.03 -20.65 6.25
C ARG A 125 5.93 -19.15 5.97
N LYS A 126 6.58 -18.31 6.79
CA LYS A 126 6.56 -16.85 6.62
C LYS A 126 7.25 -16.43 5.33
N GLU A 127 8.38 -17.05 4.99
CA GLU A 127 9.09 -16.78 3.74
C GLU A 127 8.25 -17.18 2.52
N ASN A 128 7.71 -18.40 2.51
CA ASN A 128 6.87 -18.89 1.43
C ASN A 128 5.63 -18.02 1.22
N GLN A 129 5.04 -17.49 2.30
CA GLN A 129 3.91 -16.59 2.20
C GLN A 129 4.22 -15.33 1.39
N ILE A 130 5.44 -14.81 1.51
CA ILE A 130 5.87 -13.60 0.81
C ILE A 130 6.25 -13.93 -0.63
N TYR A 131 6.97 -15.03 -0.86
CA TYR A 131 7.26 -15.50 -2.22
C TYR A 131 5.98 -15.75 -3.01
N SER A 132 5.02 -16.50 -2.46
CA SER A 132 3.74 -16.75 -3.15
C SER A 132 2.93 -15.48 -3.40
N ALA A 133 2.99 -14.50 -2.49
CA ALA A 133 2.31 -13.23 -2.66
C ALA A 133 2.94 -12.38 -3.77
N GLU A 134 4.28 -12.30 -3.80
CA GLU A 134 5.00 -11.53 -4.82
C GLU A 134 4.92 -12.21 -6.20
N GLU A 135 5.07 -13.54 -6.28
CA GLU A 135 4.86 -14.30 -7.52
C GLU A 135 3.45 -14.06 -8.10
N LYS A 136 2.41 -14.14 -7.26
CA LYS A 136 1.03 -13.86 -7.69
C LYS A 136 0.87 -12.43 -8.16
N ARG A 137 1.51 -11.47 -7.48
CA ARG A 137 1.50 -10.06 -7.88
C ARG A 137 2.15 -9.88 -9.25
N MET A 138 3.35 -10.41 -9.44
CA MET A 138 4.10 -10.36 -10.69
C MET A 138 3.29 -10.97 -11.86
N LEU A 139 2.70 -12.15 -11.65
CA LEU A 139 1.84 -12.79 -12.66
C LEU A 139 0.59 -11.96 -13.00
N SER A 140 -0.03 -11.33 -11.99
CA SER A 140 -1.21 -10.49 -12.20
C SER A 140 -0.88 -9.19 -12.94
N MET A 141 0.26 -8.57 -12.66
CA MET A 141 0.74 -7.39 -13.37
C MET A 141 1.04 -7.73 -14.83
N PHE A 142 1.76 -8.82 -15.06
CA PHE A 142 2.04 -9.31 -16.41
C PHE A 142 0.76 -9.59 -17.21
N SER A 143 -0.20 -10.31 -16.61
CA SER A 143 -1.48 -10.61 -17.24
C SER A 143 -2.30 -9.35 -17.57
N LYS A 144 -2.23 -8.31 -16.71
CA LYS A 144 -2.89 -7.02 -16.96
C LYS A 144 -2.22 -6.26 -18.10
N GLU A 145 -0.89 -6.18 -18.11
CA GLU A 145 -0.13 -5.53 -19.18
C GLU A 145 -0.37 -6.18 -20.54
N GLU A 146 -0.48 -7.50 -20.59
CA GLU A 146 -0.84 -8.20 -21.83
C GLU A 146 -2.25 -7.85 -22.31
N ARG A 147 -3.22 -7.75 -21.38
CA ARG A 147 -4.60 -7.36 -21.71
C ARG A 147 -4.67 -5.93 -22.22
N THR A 148 -4.02 -4.98 -21.56
CA THR A 148 -4.01 -3.57 -21.99
C THR A 148 -3.34 -3.41 -23.35
N LYS A 149 -2.26 -4.15 -23.62
CA LYS A 149 -1.65 -4.18 -24.97
C LYS A 149 -2.63 -4.68 -26.03
N LYS A 150 -3.37 -5.76 -25.77
CA LYS A 150 -4.40 -6.28 -26.69
C LYS A 150 -5.54 -5.29 -26.89
N GLU A 151 -6.02 -4.69 -25.82
CA GLU A 151 -7.08 -3.66 -25.86
C GLU A 151 -6.63 -2.44 -26.67
N ASN A 152 -5.40 -1.97 -26.49
CA ASN A 152 -4.86 -0.83 -27.25
C ASN A 152 -4.78 -1.11 -28.76
N ILE A 153 -4.39 -2.33 -29.15
CA ILE A 153 -4.38 -2.74 -30.57
C ILE A 153 -5.81 -2.72 -31.14
N ILE A 154 -6.78 -3.25 -30.40
CA ILE A 154 -8.19 -3.27 -30.82
C ILE A 154 -8.73 -1.83 -30.93
N LEU A 155 -8.38 -0.95 -29.99
CA LEU A 155 -8.78 0.45 -30.03
C LEU A 155 -8.20 1.19 -31.24
N GLN A 156 -6.92 0.97 -31.57
CA GLN A 156 -6.31 1.54 -32.76
C GLN A 156 -7.01 1.07 -34.04
N GLN A 157 -7.27 -0.24 -34.16
CA GLN A 157 -8.02 -0.80 -35.30
C GLN A 157 -9.42 -0.19 -35.42
N PHE A 158 -10.12 0.00 -34.30
CA PHE A 158 -11.45 0.61 -34.31
C PHE A 158 -11.42 2.09 -34.74
N GLN A 159 -10.44 2.87 -34.24
CA GLN A 159 -10.26 4.27 -34.63
C GLN A 159 -10.02 4.39 -36.15
N GLU A 160 -9.17 3.54 -36.72
CA GLU A 160 -8.92 3.53 -38.17
C GLU A 160 -10.19 3.23 -38.99
N LEU A 161 -11.02 2.28 -38.55
CA LEU A 161 -12.28 1.95 -39.23
C LEU A 161 -13.27 3.12 -39.21
N VAL A 162 -13.38 3.81 -38.07
CA VAL A 162 -14.25 5.00 -37.95
C VAL A 162 -13.74 6.13 -38.84
N SER A 163 -12.44 6.42 -38.82
CA SER A 163 -11.83 7.44 -39.68
C SER A 163 -12.04 7.14 -41.17
N LYS A 164 -11.90 5.88 -41.59
CA LYS A 164 -12.19 5.45 -42.98
C LYS A 164 -13.65 5.69 -43.35
N LYS A 165 -14.59 5.34 -42.45
CA LYS A 165 -16.02 5.54 -42.69
C LYS A 165 -16.39 7.04 -42.80
N MET A 166 -15.78 7.90 -41.99
CA MET A 166 -16.00 9.35 -42.04
C MET A 166 -15.43 10.02 -43.30
N GLN A 167 -14.39 9.46 -43.92
CA GLN A 167 -13.84 9.97 -45.18
C GLN A 167 -14.65 9.55 -46.41
N GLN A 168 -15.45 8.48 -46.29
CA GLN A 168 -16.28 7.94 -47.38
C GLN A 168 -17.69 8.55 -47.46
N SER A 169 -18.13 9.24 -46.41
CA SER A 169 -19.40 9.98 -46.33
C SER A 169 -19.22 11.45 -46.65
#